data_AF-A0A9E3F4X9-F1
#
_entry.id   AF-A0A9E3F4X9-F1
#
_cell.length_a   1.000
_cell.length_b   1.000
_cell.length_c   1.000
_cell.angle_alpha   90.00
_cell.angle_beta   90.00
_cell.angle_gamma   90.00
#
_symmetry.space_group_name_H-M   'P 1'
#
loop_
_entity.id
_entity.type
_entity.pdbx_description
1 polymer ?
#
loop_
_entity_poly.entity_id
_entity_poly.type
_entity_poly.pdbx_seq_one_letter_code
_entity_poly.pdbx_strand_id
1 'polypeptide(L)'
;MEEAVAAWDEQLRALHRRIGPRFARAEPRRRALAYLKGLTSPCERKNGWQLAELSGETTPDGVQRLLNQALWDADEVRDDLRQYVMEHLGDEGAVLVVDESGFVKKGGKSVGVQRQ
;
A
#
# COMPACT_ATOMS: atom_id res chain seq x y z
N MET A 1 -10.73 2.97 -21.49
CA MET A 1 -9.89 3.55 -20.41
C MET A 1 -10.70 3.70 -19.12
N GLU A 2 -11.88 4.32 -19.14
CA GLU A 2 -12.77 4.41 -17.97
C GLU A 2 -13.19 3.06 -17.39
N GLU A 3 -13.51 2.08 -18.23
CA GLU A 3 -13.94 0.73 -17.80
C GLU A 3 -12.82 -0.03 -17.05
N ALA A 4 -11.59 0.09 -17.55
CA ALA A 4 -10.41 -0.46 -16.86
C ALA A 4 -10.22 0.23 -15.50
N VAL A 5 -10.23 1.57 -15.46
CA VAL A 5 -10.05 2.33 -14.20
C VAL A 5 -11.14 2.01 -13.17
N ALA A 6 -12.39 1.82 -13.60
CA ALA A 6 -13.49 1.40 -12.73
C ALA A 6 -13.26 -0.01 -12.17
N ALA A 7 -12.78 -0.95 -12.99
CA ALA A 7 -12.40 -2.28 -12.52
C ALA A 7 -11.26 -2.22 -11.50
N TRP A 8 -10.28 -1.32 -11.69
CA TRP A 8 -9.19 -1.11 -10.74
C TRP A 8 -9.66 -0.57 -9.38
N ASP A 9 -10.58 0.40 -9.34
CA ASP A 9 -11.11 0.91 -8.05
C ASP A 9 -11.88 -0.17 -7.29
N GLU A 10 -12.67 -1.01 -7.99
CA GLU A 10 -13.41 -2.09 -7.34
C GLU A 10 -12.47 -3.19 -6.82
N GLN A 11 -11.46 -3.58 -7.59
CA GLN A 11 -10.48 -4.57 -7.12
C GLN A 11 -9.69 -4.05 -5.91
N LEU A 12 -9.30 -2.77 -5.91
CA LEU A 12 -8.67 -2.15 -4.74
C LEU A 12 -9.59 -2.14 -3.52
N ARG A 13 -10.89 -1.90 -3.70
CA ARG A 13 -11.88 -1.99 -2.62
C ARG A 13 -12.07 -3.43 -2.15
N ALA A 14 -12.06 -4.41 -3.04
CA ALA A 14 -12.13 -5.82 -2.69
C ALA A 14 -10.94 -6.25 -1.84
N LEU A 15 -9.72 -5.89 -2.26
CA LEU A 15 -8.51 -6.10 -1.47
C LEU A 15 -8.59 -5.39 -0.11
N HIS A 16 -9.07 -4.14 -0.08
CA HIS A 16 -9.25 -3.40 1.18
C HIS A 16 -10.26 -4.05 2.13
N ARG A 17 -11.35 -4.61 1.60
CA ARG A 17 -12.30 -5.40 2.40
C ARG A 17 -11.64 -6.64 2.97
N ARG A 18 -10.82 -7.34 2.17
CA ARG A 18 -10.09 -8.56 2.57
C ARG A 18 -9.12 -8.30 3.72
N ILE A 19 -8.28 -7.28 3.63
CA ILE A 19 -7.32 -6.95 4.70
C ILE A 19 -7.97 -6.22 5.89
N GLY A 20 -9.24 -5.84 5.77
CA GLY A 20 -9.98 -5.08 6.75
C GLY A 20 -9.95 -5.64 8.19
N PRO A 21 -10.12 -6.96 8.40
CA PRO A 21 -10.03 -7.59 9.71
C PRO A 21 -8.66 -7.46 10.38
N ARG A 22 -7.59 -7.14 9.63
CA ARG A 22 -6.23 -6.98 10.16
C ARG A 22 -6.01 -5.66 10.89
N PHE A 23 -6.97 -4.75 10.81
CA PHE A 23 -6.92 -3.47 11.50
C PHE A 23 -7.82 -3.51 12.74
N ALA A 24 -7.24 -3.22 13.90
CA ALA A 24 -7.99 -3.21 15.17
C ALA A 24 -9.05 -2.08 15.23
N ARG A 25 -8.92 -1.04 14.41
CA ARG A 25 -9.79 0.15 14.43
C ARG A 25 -10.21 0.57 13.02
N ALA A 26 -11.36 1.23 12.93
CA ALA A 26 -11.90 1.71 11.65
C ALA A 26 -11.08 2.87 11.06
N GLU A 27 -10.51 3.74 11.89
CA GLU A 27 -9.76 4.92 11.44
C GLU A 27 -8.48 4.52 10.66
N PRO A 28 -7.58 3.67 11.19
CA PRO A 28 -6.41 3.20 10.45
C PRO A 28 -6.80 2.40 9.20
N ARG A 29 -7.88 1.59 9.28
CA ARG A 29 -8.40 0.85 8.12
C ARG A 29 -8.82 1.80 6.99
N ARG A 30 -9.61 2.83 7.28
CA ARG A 30 -10.03 3.82 6.27
C ARG A 30 -8.80 4.54 5.68
N ARG A 31 -7.84 4.89 6.53
CA ARG A 31 -6.62 5.55 6.10
C ARG A 31 -5.72 4.66 5.24
N ALA A 32 -5.68 3.35 5.48
CA ALA A 32 -4.96 2.40 4.64
C ALA A 32 -5.50 2.42 3.19
N LEU A 33 -6.82 2.48 2.99
CA LEU A 33 -7.39 2.62 1.64
C LEU A 33 -6.98 3.94 0.99
N ALA A 34 -7.08 5.06 1.72
CA ALA A 34 -6.67 6.37 1.21
C ALA A 34 -5.18 6.39 0.84
N TYR A 35 -4.34 5.78 1.68
CA TYR A 35 -2.91 5.63 1.45
C TYR A 35 -2.62 4.81 0.19
N LEU A 36 -3.26 3.66 0.00
CA LEU A 36 -3.10 2.83 -1.20
C LEU A 36 -3.52 3.57 -2.47
N LYS A 37 -4.67 4.26 -2.45
CA LYS A 37 -5.10 5.14 -3.56
C LYS A 37 -4.07 6.24 -3.84
N GLY A 38 -3.51 6.81 -2.77
CA GLY A 38 -2.45 7.80 -2.86
C GLY A 38 -1.18 7.25 -3.51
N LEU A 39 -0.77 6.01 -3.20
CA LEU A 39 0.37 5.34 -3.82
C LEU A 39 0.16 5.06 -5.32
N THR A 40 -1.02 4.63 -5.72
CA THR A 40 -1.35 4.34 -7.12
C THR A 40 -1.77 5.57 -7.94
N SER A 41 -1.88 6.74 -7.31
CA SER A 41 -2.26 7.98 -7.99
C SER A 41 -1.17 8.51 -8.93
N PRO A 42 -1.47 9.47 -9.83
CA PRO A 42 -0.47 10.16 -10.64
C PRO A 42 0.48 11.08 -9.86
N CYS A 43 0.36 11.19 -8.53
CA CYS A 43 1.20 12.06 -7.72
C CYS A 43 2.68 11.69 -7.87
N GLU A 44 3.51 12.64 -8.33
CA GLU A 44 4.92 12.40 -8.64
C GLU A 44 5.76 12.03 -7.39
N ARG A 45 5.42 12.57 -6.23
CA ARG A 45 6.15 12.34 -4.99
C ARG A 45 5.22 11.80 -3.91
N LYS A 46 5.54 10.61 -3.41
CA LYS A 46 4.72 9.85 -2.45
C LYS A 46 5.21 10.03 -1.01
N ASN A 47 5.40 11.28 -0.57
CA ASN A 47 5.75 11.54 0.84
C ASN A 47 4.49 11.70 1.71
N GLY A 48 4.65 11.62 3.03
CA GLY A 48 3.53 11.68 3.97
C GLY A 48 2.69 12.95 3.87
N TRP A 49 3.28 14.08 3.46
CA TRP A 49 2.57 15.33 3.27
C TRP A 49 1.67 15.29 2.03
N GLN A 50 2.23 14.91 0.88
CA GLN A 50 1.48 14.86 -0.37
C GLN A 50 0.37 13.81 -0.33
N LEU A 51 0.62 12.67 0.33
CA LEU A 51 -0.41 11.65 0.54
C LEU A 51 -1.51 12.12 1.50
N ALA A 52 -1.17 12.92 2.51
CA ALA A 52 -2.16 13.54 3.40
C ALA A 52 -3.03 14.55 2.65
N GLU A 53 -2.43 15.43 1.84
CA GLU A 53 -3.15 16.40 1.02
C GLU A 53 -4.10 15.70 0.03
N LEU A 54 -3.64 14.66 -0.65
CA LEU A 54 -4.48 13.86 -1.56
C LEU A 54 -5.65 13.16 -0.86
N SER A 55 -5.50 12.86 0.43
CA SER A 55 -6.57 12.25 1.25
C SER A 55 -7.45 13.29 1.96
N GLY A 56 -7.23 14.59 1.71
CA GLY A 56 -7.98 15.68 2.32
C GLY A 56 -7.61 15.98 3.77
N GLU A 57 -6.47 15.46 4.25
CA GLU A 57 -5.97 15.75 5.60
C GLU A 57 -5.16 17.05 5.60
N THR A 58 -5.32 17.84 6.66
CA THR A 58 -4.63 19.14 6.84
C THR A 58 -3.19 18.99 7.35
N THR A 59 -2.80 17.80 7.78
CA THR A 59 -1.50 17.50 8.40
C THR A 59 -1.03 16.09 8.00
N PRO A 60 0.28 15.81 7.94
CA PRO A 60 0.82 14.49 7.61
C PRO A 60 0.64 13.46 8.74
N ASP A 61 0.21 13.89 9.92
CA ASP A 61 0.18 13.09 11.14
C ASP A 61 -0.64 11.82 11.00
N GLY A 62 -1.76 11.85 10.26
CA GLY A 62 -2.56 10.66 10.04
C GLY A 62 -1.79 9.59 9.26
N VAL A 63 -1.13 9.97 8.17
CA VAL A 63 -0.30 9.06 7.35
C VAL A 63 0.87 8.53 8.17
N GLN A 64 1.53 9.40 8.95
CA GLN A 64 2.63 8.96 9.82
C GLN A 64 2.15 7.99 10.90
N ARG A 65 1.00 8.25 11.53
CA ARG A 65 0.43 7.33 12.53
C ARG A 65 0.03 6.00 11.92
N LEU A 66 -0.50 5.98 10.70
CA LEU A 66 -0.79 4.73 9.98
C LEU A 66 0.48 3.87 9.85
N LEU A 67 1.59 4.47 9.43
CA LEU A 67 2.83 3.74 9.14
C LEU A 67 3.63 3.38 10.40
N ASN A 68 3.60 4.24 11.42
CA ASN A 68 4.51 4.12 12.57
C ASN A 68 3.84 3.61 13.86
N GLN A 69 2.52 3.73 13.99
CA GLN A 69 1.82 3.53 15.28
C GLN A 69 0.54 2.71 15.20
N ALA A 70 -0.07 2.59 14.02
CA ALA A 70 -1.32 1.85 13.89
C ALA A 70 -1.09 0.37 14.20
N LEU A 71 -2.03 -0.22 14.94
CA LEU A 71 -2.06 -1.66 15.20
C LEU A 71 -2.70 -2.37 14.00
N TRP A 72 -1.85 -2.95 13.16
CA TRP A 72 -2.20 -3.90 12.12
C TRP A 72 -1.11 -4.97 12.03
N ASP A 73 -1.50 -6.19 11.71
CA ASP A 73 -0.55 -7.29 11.56
C ASP A 73 -0.01 -7.30 10.12
N ALA A 74 1.29 -7.01 9.99
CA ALA A 74 1.92 -6.89 8.69
C ALA A 74 2.11 -8.23 7.98
N ASP A 75 2.33 -9.31 8.74
CA ASP A 75 2.50 -10.65 8.21
C ASP A 75 1.17 -11.19 7.69
N GLU A 76 0.10 -11.02 8.47
CA GLU A 76 -1.25 -11.42 8.06
C GLU A 76 -1.76 -10.61 6.85
N VAL A 77 -1.47 -9.30 6.78
CA VAL A 77 -1.81 -8.49 5.59
C VAL A 77 -1.02 -8.94 4.35
N ARG A 78 0.26 -9.29 4.51
CA ARG A 78 1.07 -9.87 3.42
C ARG A 78 0.47 -11.18 2.95
N ASP A 79 0.06 -12.05 3.87
CA ASP A 79 -0.46 -13.36 3.55
C ASP A 79 -1.85 -13.26 2.86
N ASP A 80 -2.70 -12.34 3.32
CA ASP A 80 -3.97 -12.01 2.64
C ASP A 80 -3.72 -11.50 1.20
N LEU A 81 -2.72 -10.63 1.01
CA LEU A 81 -2.33 -10.11 -0.31
C LEU A 81 -1.79 -11.22 -1.21
N ARG A 82 -0.92 -12.09 -0.67
CA ARG A 82 -0.38 -13.23 -1.42
C ARG A 82 -1.50 -14.15 -1.88
N GLN A 83 -2.46 -14.45 -1.01
CA GLN A 83 -3.60 -15.28 -1.37
C GLN A 83 -4.46 -14.60 -2.45
N TYR A 84 -4.72 -13.30 -2.33
CA TYR A 84 -5.41 -12.52 -3.38
C TYR A 84 -4.67 -12.61 -4.73
N VAL A 85 -3.35 -12.45 -4.75
CA VAL A 85 -2.54 -12.56 -5.96
C VAL A 85 -2.64 -13.95 -6.58
N MET A 86 -2.53 -15.01 -5.77
CA MET A 86 -2.64 -16.40 -6.24
C MET A 86 -4.02 -16.70 -6.82
N GLU A 87 -5.10 -16.19 -6.21
CA GLU A 87 -6.47 -16.38 -6.72
C GLU A 87 -6.71 -15.74 -8.09
N HIS A 88 -6.01 -14.63 -8.40
CA HIS A 88 -6.24 -13.86 -9.63
C HIS A 88 -5.20 -14.13 -10.72
N LEU A 89 -3.98 -14.47 -10.35
CA LEU A 89 -2.83 -14.63 -11.25
C LEU A 89 -2.21 -16.03 -11.21
N GLY A 90 -2.62 -16.88 -10.27
CA GLY A 90 -2.12 -18.25 -10.18
C GLY A 90 -2.70 -19.12 -11.29
N ASP A 91 -1.83 -19.83 -11.99
CA ASP A 91 -2.17 -20.79 -13.03
C ASP A 91 -1.14 -21.92 -13.01
N GLU A 92 -1.55 -23.17 -13.26
CA GLU A 92 -0.65 -24.33 -13.23
C GLU A 92 0.44 -24.25 -14.31
N GLY A 93 0.18 -23.55 -15.42
CA GLY A 93 1.13 -23.27 -16.49
C GLY A 93 1.92 -21.97 -16.32
N ALA A 94 1.68 -21.18 -15.26
CA ALA A 94 2.40 -19.93 -15.04
C ALA A 94 3.87 -20.16 -14.67
N VAL A 95 4.73 -19.24 -15.09
CA VAL A 95 6.14 -19.20 -14.69
C VAL A 95 6.33 -18.08 -13.68
N LEU A 96 6.82 -18.42 -12.48
CA LEU A 96 7.23 -17.43 -11.49
C LEU A 96 8.64 -16.93 -11.82
N VAL A 97 8.74 -15.65 -12.18
CA VAL A 97 10.03 -14.96 -12.34
C VAL A 97 10.33 -14.17 -11.08
N VAL A 98 11.45 -14.47 -10.44
CA VAL A 98 11.95 -13.73 -9.28
C VAL A 98 13.22 -13.00 -9.69
N ASP A 99 13.25 -11.70 -9.47
CA ASP A 99 14.41 -10.83 -9.73
C ASP A 99 14.66 -9.94 -8.51
N GLU A 100 15.94 -9.68 -8.22
CA GLU A 100 16.34 -8.76 -7.16
C GLU A 100 16.40 -7.32 -7.69
N SER A 101 15.25 -6.68 -7.77
CA SER A 101 15.20 -5.24 -8.08
C SER A 101 15.56 -4.41 -6.84
N GLY A 102 16.85 -4.13 -6.65
CA GLY A 102 17.38 -3.27 -5.59
C GLY A 102 17.61 -1.83 -6.04
N PHE A 103 17.02 -0.85 -5.37
CA PHE A 103 17.42 0.56 -5.50
C PHE A 103 18.42 0.91 -4.41
N VAL A 104 19.70 1.08 -4.78
CA VAL A 104 20.73 1.53 -3.84
C VAL A 104 20.36 2.92 -3.35
N LYS A 105 19.98 3.02 -2.08
CA LYS A 105 19.78 4.31 -1.43
C LYS A 105 21.14 5.00 -1.30
N LYS A 106 21.28 6.19 -1.89
CA LYS A 106 22.51 6.99 -1.87
C LYS A 106 22.23 8.41 -1.39
N GLY A 107 23.14 8.98 -0.59
CA GLY A 107 23.11 10.38 -0.13
C GLY A 107 22.54 10.57 1.29
N GLY A 108 22.80 11.72 1.92
CA GLY A 108 22.47 11.95 3.33
C GLY A 108 21.00 12.28 3.65
N LYS A 109 20.09 12.21 2.66
CA LYS A 109 18.69 12.65 2.79
C LYS A 109 17.67 11.50 2.74
N SER A 110 18.11 10.29 2.41
CA SER A 110 17.23 9.13 2.31
C SER A 110 17.33 8.27 3.57
N VAL A 111 16.19 7.81 4.09
CA VAL A 111 16.14 6.93 5.28
C VAL A 111 16.70 5.55 4.92
N GLY A 112 17.62 5.02 5.74
CA GLY A 112 18.25 3.71 5.53
C GLY A 112 19.50 3.73 4.62
N VAL A 113 20.21 4.87 4.52
CA VAL A 113 21.49 4.99 3.80
C VAL A 113 22.69 4.55 4.66
N GLN A 114 22.55 4.50 5.98
CA GLN A 114 23.53 3.88 6.87
C GLN A 114 23.21 2.40 7.10
N ARG A 115 24.25 1.55 7.08
CA ARG A 115 24.18 0.16 7.57
C ARG A 115 23.74 0.19 9.04
N GLN A 116 22.68 -0.56 9.37
CA GLN A 116 22.39 -0.98 10.73
C GLN A 116 23.26 -2.19 11.09
#